data_AF-A0A2V7HAR1-F1
#
_entry.id   AF-A0A2V7HAR1-F1
#
_cell.length_a   1.000
_cell.length_b   1.000
_cell.length_c   1.000
_cell.angle_alpha   90.00
_cell.angle_beta   90.00
_cell.angle_gamma   90.00
#
_symmetry.space_group_name_H-M   'P 1'
#
loop_
_entity.id
_entity.type
_entity.pdbx_description
1 polymer ?
#
loop_
_entity_poly.entity_id
_entity_poly.type
_entity_poly.pdbx_seq_one_letter_code
_entity_poly.pdbx_strand_id
1 'polypeptide(L)'
;MIVEQGRNAARTRVSIAARQKLMNDQMSLTLRLIDPFNSSLERSTTIDPAFYQVSDRRRLIRGMLLSVNWIFGKPKKEKDREAIDTGDSGPP
;
A
#
# COMPACT_ATOMS: atom_id res chain seq x y z
N MET A 1 -19.45 -33.24 18.14
CA MET A 1 -18.84 -32.12 18.89
C MET A 1 -18.80 -30.94 17.94
N ILE A 2 -19.64 -29.92 18.17
CA ILE A 2 -19.66 -28.70 17.35
C ILE A 2 -18.67 -27.75 18.03
N VAL A 3 -17.62 -27.36 17.32
CA VAL A 3 -16.64 -26.40 17.85
C VAL A 3 -17.23 -25.01 17.63
N GLU A 4 -17.62 -24.34 18.71
CA GLU A 4 -18.05 -22.93 18.65
C GLU A 4 -16.88 -22.09 18.10
N GLN A 5 -17.04 -21.57 16.90
CA GLN A 5 -16.05 -20.71 16.27
C GLN A 5 -16.15 -19.30 16.88
N GLY A 6 -15.11 -18.87 17.58
CA GLY A 6 -14.97 -17.48 18.01
C GLY A 6 -15.10 -16.51 16.83
N ARG A 7 -15.84 -15.42 17.01
CA ARG A 7 -16.05 -14.41 15.96
C ARG A 7 -14.99 -13.31 16.12
N ASN A 8 -14.08 -13.25 15.15
CA ASN A 8 -13.15 -12.13 15.03
C ASN A 8 -13.93 -10.92 14.51
N ALA A 9 -13.84 -9.77 15.20
CA ALA A 9 -14.49 -8.55 14.74
C ALA A 9 -13.71 -7.92 13.58
N ALA A 10 -14.40 -7.03 12.86
CA ALA A 10 -13.80 -6.25 11.79
C ALA A 10 -12.61 -5.43 12.32
N ARG A 11 -11.51 -5.45 11.55
CA ARG A 11 -10.31 -4.67 11.84
C ARG A 11 -10.14 -3.58 10.78
N THR A 12 -10.13 -2.33 11.22
CA THR A 12 -9.87 -1.19 10.34
C THR A 12 -8.45 -0.69 10.54
N ARG A 13 -7.76 -0.37 9.45
CA ARG A 13 -6.43 0.24 9.48
C ARG A 13 -6.30 1.22 8.32
N VAL A 14 -5.82 2.42 8.62
CA VAL A 14 -5.43 3.41 7.60
C VAL A 14 -3.91 3.34 7.36
N SER A 15 -3.49 3.39 6.11
CA SER A 15 -2.08 3.47 5.74
C SER A 15 -1.93 4.35 4.50
N ILE A 16 -0.89 5.18 4.48
CA ILE A 16 -0.62 6.14 3.40
C ILE A 16 0.74 5.81 2.81
N ALA A 17 0.87 5.83 1.48
CA ALA A 17 2.14 5.60 0.82
C ALA A 17 2.36 6.60 -0.32
N ALA A 18 3.57 7.16 -0.37
CA ALA A 18 4.05 7.99 -1.47
C ALA A 18 5.16 7.23 -2.19
N ARG A 19 5.06 7.10 -3.52
CA ARG A 19 6.07 6.45 -4.36
C ARG A 19 6.55 7.40 -5.44
N GLN A 20 7.87 7.52 -5.56
CA GLN A 20 8.53 8.24 -6.64
C GLN A 20 9.32 7.25 -7.51
N LYS A 21 9.06 7.29 -8.82
CA LYS A 21 9.84 6.54 -9.81
C LYS A 21 10.98 7.41 -10.33
N LEU A 22 12.13 6.80 -10.52
CA LEU A 22 13.39 7.42 -10.94
C LEU A 22 14.00 6.59 -12.07
N MET A 23 14.91 7.19 -12.84
CA MET A 23 15.72 6.50 -13.86
C MET A 23 14.87 5.71 -14.89
N ASN A 24 13.93 6.36 -15.58
CA ASN A 24 13.04 5.68 -16.55
C ASN A 24 12.33 4.44 -15.97
N ASP A 25 11.82 4.59 -14.74
CA ASP A 25 11.15 3.51 -14.00
C ASP A 25 12.08 2.30 -13.71
N GLN A 26 13.40 2.50 -13.61
CA GLN A 26 14.36 1.49 -13.15
C GLN A 26 14.53 1.51 -11.63
N MET A 27 14.35 2.66 -10.99
CA MET A 27 14.43 2.80 -9.54
C MET A 27 13.12 3.36 -8.99
N SER A 28 12.73 2.95 -7.79
CA SER A 28 11.62 3.59 -7.07
C SER A 28 11.92 3.73 -5.59
N LEU A 29 11.62 4.92 -5.07
CA LEU A 29 11.63 5.22 -3.64
C LEU A 29 10.19 5.23 -3.16
N THR A 30 9.88 4.55 -2.06
CA THR A 30 8.55 4.54 -1.47
C THR A 30 8.64 4.84 0.02
N LEU A 31 7.90 5.85 0.48
CA LEU A 31 7.68 6.14 1.89
C LEU A 31 6.26 5.70 2.26
N ARG A 32 6.11 4.91 3.32
CA ARG A 32 4.82 4.42 3.80
C ARG A 32 4.65 4.72 5.29
N LEU A 33 3.52 5.32 5.64
CA LEU A 33 3.05 5.52 7.00
C LEU A 33 1.95 4.49 7.30
N ILE A 34 2.16 3.68 8.33
CA ILE A 34 1.23 2.67 8.82
C ILE A 34 0.56 3.22 10.07
N ASP A 35 -0.77 3.24 10.04
CA ASP A 35 -1.64 3.64 11.13
C ASP A 35 -1.25 4.97 11.82
N PRO A 36 -1.15 6.09 11.07
CA PRO A 36 -0.70 7.37 11.63
C PRO A 36 -1.65 7.90 12.72
N PHE A 37 -2.93 7.50 12.69
CA PHE A 37 -3.97 7.97 13.61
C PHE A 37 -4.34 6.97 14.71
N ASN A 38 -3.60 5.87 14.89
CA ASN A 38 -3.90 4.81 15.87
C ASN A 38 -5.32 4.22 15.70
N SER A 39 -5.72 4.02 14.45
CA SER A 39 -7.02 3.47 14.03
C SER A 39 -7.16 1.95 14.19
N SER A 40 -6.06 1.21 14.43
CA SER A 40 -6.09 -0.25 14.51
C SER A 40 -6.72 -0.77 15.81
N LEU A 41 -8.05 -0.85 15.83
CA LEU A 41 -8.83 -1.53 16.86
C LEU A 41 -9.15 -2.97 16.44
N GLU A 42 -8.94 -3.93 17.34
CA GLU A 42 -9.29 -5.34 17.15
C GLU A 42 -10.15 -5.80 18.33
N ARG A 43 -11.36 -6.28 18.03
CA ARG A 43 -12.29 -6.85 19.00
C ARG A 43 -12.48 -8.31 18.69
N SER A 44 -12.46 -9.17 19.69
CA SER A 44 -12.74 -10.60 19.53
C SER A 44 -13.74 -11.02 20.56
N THR A 45 -14.75 -11.79 20.12
CA THR A 45 -15.77 -12.35 21.01
C THR A 45 -15.71 -13.86 20.89
N THR A 46 -15.40 -14.51 22.00
CA THR A 46 -15.47 -15.96 22.16
C THR A 46 -16.77 -16.30 22.89
N ILE A 47 -17.59 -17.11 22.24
CA ILE A 47 -18.85 -17.61 22.79
C ILE A 47 -18.64 -19.11 22.96
N ASP A 48 -18.79 -19.61 24.19
CA ASP A 48 -18.76 -21.03 24.54
C ASP A 48 -19.93 -21.27 25.53
N PRO A 49 -20.61 -22.43 25.50
CA PRO A 49 -21.61 -22.78 26.49
C PRO A 49 -21.16 -22.66 27.95
N ALA A 50 -19.86 -22.76 28.25
CA ALA A 50 -19.34 -22.64 29.61
C ALA A 50 -18.91 -21.20 30.01
N PHE A 51 -18.60 -20.33 29.05
CA PHE A 51 -18.17 -18.96 29.35
C PHE A 51 -18.33 -18.00 28.17
N TYR A 52 -18.55 -16.73 28.48
CA TYR A 52 -18.59 -15.64 27.51
C TYR A 52 -17.40 -14.72 27.73
N GLN A 53 -16.54 -14.58 26.73
CA GLN A 53 -15.35 -13.72 26.82
C GLN A 53 -15.32 -12.70 25.68
N VAL A 54 -15.28 -11.43 26.05
CA VAL A 54 -15.03 -10.31 25.13
C VAL A 54 -13.62 -9.81 25.38
N SER A 55 -12.77 -9.84 24.35
CA SER A 55 -11.43 -9.27 24.40
C SER A 55 -11.34 -8.08 23.45
N ASP A 56 -11.21 -6.89 24.02
CA ASP A 56 -10.86 -5.68 23.26
C ASP A 56 -9.34 -5.49 23.30
N ARG A 57 -8.66 -5.83 22.20
CA ARG A 57 -7.21 -5.70 22.08
C ARG A 57 -6.86 -4.55 21.15
N ARG A 58 -6.35 -3.45 21.72
CA ARG A 58 -5.76 -2.37 20.93
C ARG A 58 -4.34 -2.75 20.52
N ARG A 59 -4.14 -3.05 19.25
CA ARG A 59 -2.80 -3.32 18.69
C ARG A 59 -2.31 -2.05 18.01
N LEU A 60 -1.50 -1.26 18.75
CA LEU A 60 -0.87 -0.04 18.25
C LEU A 60 0.27 -0.43 17.29
N ILE A 61 0.00 -0.41 15.98
CA ILE A 61 1.01 -0.66 14.95
C ILE A 61 1.26 0.64 14.19
N ARG A 62 1.89 1.60 14.86
CA ARG A 62 2.36 2.82 14.21
C ARG A 62 3.75 2.57 13.63
N GLY A 63 3.91 2.81 12.33
CA GLY A 63 5.19 2.55 11.67
C GLY A 63 5.43 3.46 10.48
N MET A 64 6.71 3.72 10.21
CA MET A 64 7.16 4.38 9.00
C MET A 64 8.13 3.45 8.29
N LEU A 65 7.90 3.19 7.00
CA LEU A 65 8.76 2.36 6.18
C LEU A 65 9.28 3.17 5.00
N LEU A 66 10.59 3.13 4.82
CA LEU A 66 11.26 3.60 3.61
C LEU A 66 11.72 2.38 2.81
N SER A 67 11.34 2.32 1.54
CA SER A 67 11.68 1.23 0.62
C SER A 67 12.34 1.79 -0.62
N VAL A 68 13.46 1.16 -1.00
CA VAL A 68 14.15 1.40 -2.27
C VAL A 68 14.02 0.13 -3.11
N ASN A 69 13.53 0.24 -4.34
CA ASN A 69 13.49 -0.87 -5.28
C ASN A 69 14.30 -0.49 -6.53
N TRP A 70 15.17 -1.40 -6.97
CA TRP A 70 15.97 -1.26 -8.18
C TRP A 70 15.69 -2.44 -9.12
N ILE A 71 15.36 -2.16 -10.38
CA ILE A 71 15.06 -3.14 -11.42
C ILE A 71 16.20 -3.13 -12.44
N PHE A 72 16.91 -4.25 -12.55
CA PHE A 72 17.98 -4.46 -13.52
C PHE A 72 17.45 -5.05 -14.83
N GLY A 73 18.14 -4.80 -15.94
CA GLY A 73 17.84 -5.44 -17.24
C GLY A 73 16.65 -4.85 -18.00
N LYS A 74 16.15 -3.68 -17.60
CA LYS A 74 15.06 -3.02 -18.34
C LYS A 74 15.58 -2.45 -19.66
N PRO A 75 15.03 -2.83 -20.84
CA PRO A 75 15.42 -2.24 -22.11
C PRO A 75 15.20 -0.73 -22.04
N LYS A 76 16.17 0.06 -22.51
CA LYS A 76 16.04 1.51 -22.59
C LYS A 76 14.81 1.80 -23.46
N LYS A 77 13.81 2.50 -22.92
CA LYS A 77 12.77 3.09 -23.76
C LYS A 77 13.47 4.13 -24.63
N GLU A 78 13.69 3.79 -25.90
CA GLU A 78 13.96 4.77 -26.95
C GLU A 78 12.90 5.86 -26.83
N LYS A 79 13.35 7.06 -26.46
CA LYS A 79 12.59 8.29 -26.68
C LYS A 79 12.80 8.69 -28.14
N ASP A 80 12.47 7.80 -29.07
CA ASP A 80 12.46 8.11 -30.50
C ASP A 80 11.11 7.72 -31.06
N ARG A 81 10.21 8.69 -31.00
CA ARG A 81 9.30 8.98 -32.10
C ARG A 81 9.23 10.50 -32.20
N GLU A 82 10.15 11.05 -32.98
CA GLU A 82 9.88 12.24 -33.79
C GLU A 82 8.50 12.08 -34.42
N ALA A 83 7.58 12.98 -34.08
CA ALA A 83 6.37 13.23 -34.84
C ALA A 83 5.72 14.55 -34.37
N ILE A 84 6.42 15.66 -34.60
CA ILE A 84 5.78 16.83 -35.23
C ILE A 84 6.84 17.46 -36.14
N ASP A 85 7.00 16.86 -37.32
CA ASP A 85 7.51 17.57 -38.50
C ASP A 85 6.38 18.50 -38.96
N THR A 86 6.41 19.77 -38.54
CA THR A 86 5.56 20.81 -39.12
C THR A 86 6.29 21.43 -40.31
N GLY A 87 6.50 20.62 -41.35
CA GLY A 87 6.72 21.15 -42.68
C GLY A 87 5.40 21.69 -43.23
N ASP A 88 5.21 23.01 -43.24
CA ASP A 88 4.82 23.69 -44.47
C ASP A 88 5.11 25.19 -44.41
N SER A 89 5.82 25.63 -45.43
CA SER A 89 6.24 26.98 -45.77
C SER A 89 5.08 27.83 -46.28
N GLY A 90 4.75 28.92 -45.58
CA GLY A 90 3.93 30.00 -46.14
C GLY A 90 4.80 30.97 -46.97
N PRO A 91 4.44 31.31 -48.22
CA PRO A 91 5.20 32.27 -49.03
C PRO A 91 4.62 33.71 -48.88
N PRO A 92 5.28 34.71 -49.49
CA PRO A 92 5.93 35.86 -48.85
C PRO A 92 5.02 37.01 -48.36
#